data_AF-A0A8I2DS38-F1
#
_entry.id   AF-A0A8I2DS38-F1
#
_cell.length_a   1.000
_cell.length_b   1.000
_cell.length_c   1.000
_cell.angle_alpha   90.00
_cell.angle_beta   90.00
_cell.angle_gamma   90.00
#
_symmetry.space_group_name_H-M   'P 1'
#
loop_
_entity.id
_entity.type
_entity.pdbx_description
1 polymer ?
#
loop_
_entity_poly.entity_id
_entity_poly.type
_entity_poly.pdbx_seq_one_letter_code
_entity_poly.pdbx_strand_id
1 'polypeptide(L)'
;MAEKVKFSVSIDAELGTALRQFAAAEDEQISAVISRALEQYLDDRRVIRAGLRAMADYEAAYGPFSEQEMAEADARVAALLEPPGEERRTA
;
A
#
# COMPACT_ATOMS: atom_id res chain seq x y z
N MET A 1 -4.89 24.89 -8.97
CA MET A 1 -5.74 23.98 -8.17
C MET A 1 -6.23 22.89 -9.11
N ALA A 2 -6.08 21.60 -8.75
CA ALA A 2 -6.60 20.52 -9.58
C ALA A 2 -8.14 20.61 -9.65
N GLU A 3 -8.71 20.29 -10.81
CA GLU A 3 -10.15 20.27 -11.02
C GLU A 3 -10.79 19.20 -10.11
N LYS A 4 -11.79 19.59 -9.31
CA LYS A 4 -12.51 18.67 -8.43
C LYS A 4 -13.78 18.17 -9.11
N VAL A 5 -13.85 16.87 -9.35
CA VAL A 5 -15.05 16.21 -9.89
C VAL A 5 -15.90 15.68 -8.74
N LYS A 6 -17.22 15.92 -8.78
CA LYS A 6 -18.16 15.29 -7.84
C LYS A 6 -18.40 13.85 -8.26
N PHE A 7 -18.09 12.92 -7.38
CA PHE A 7 -18.28 11.49 -7.58
C PHE A 7 -19.21 10.94 -6.48
N SER A 8 -20.27 10.24 -6.88
CA SER A 8 -21.28 9.70 -5.96
C SER A 8 -21.36 8.20 -6.13
N VAL A 9 -21.21 7.47 -5.02
CA VAL A 9 -21.29 6.01 -4.96
C VAL A 9 -22.05 5.59 -3.72
N SER A 10 -22.75 4.46 -3.81
CA SER A 10 -23.32 3.81 -2.63
C SER A 10 -22.25 2.95 -1.96
N ILE A 11 -22.13 3.08 -0.65
CA ILE A 11 -21.29 2.24 0.19
C ILE A 11 -22.15 1.54 1.24
N ASP A 12 -21.62 0.47 1.80
CA ASP A 12 -22.25 -0.23 2.91
C ASP A 12 -22.53 0.73 4.09
N ALA A 13 -23.64 0.50 4.79
CA ALA A 13 -24.11 1.40 5.85
C ALA A 13 -23.21 1.40 7.09
N GLU A 14 -22.65 0.24 7.44
CA GLU A 14 -21.70 0.12 8.55
C GLU A 14 -20.40 0.83 8.19
N LEU A 15 -19.90 0.61 6.97
CA LEU A 15 -18.70 1.29 6.47
C LEU A 15 -18.89 2.82 6.44
N GLY A 16 -20.04 3.30 5.96
CA GLY A 16 -20.35 4.73 5.95
C GLY A 16 -20.45 5.33 7.36
N THR A 17 -20.88 4.54 8.34
CA THR A 17 -20.92 4.95 9.75
C THR A 17 -19.52 5.03 10.34
N ALA A 18 -18.70 3.99 10.14
CA ALA A 18 -17.31 3.96 10.58
C ALA A 18 -16.50 5.13 10.00
N LEU A 19 -16.67 5.42 8.71
CA LEU A 19 -16.01 6.54 8.04
C LEU A 19 -16.36 7.89 8.68
N ARG A 20 -17.64 8.11 9.00
CA ARG A 20 -18.08 9.35 9.66
C ARG A 20 -17.51 9.48 11.06
N GLN A 21 -17.48 8.39 11.82
CA GLN A 21 -16.92 8.36 13.17
C GLN A 21 -15.42 8.66 13.16
N PHE A 22 -14.67 8.02 12.25
CA PHE A 22 -13.25 8.27 12.07
C PHE A 22 -12.96 9.73 11.70
N ALA A 23 -13.66 10.24 10.68
CA ALA A 23 -13.50 11.63 10.24
C ALA A 23 -13.79 12.63 11.36
N ALA A 24 -14.81 12.39 12.18
CA ALA A 24 -15.14 13.24 13.32
C ALA A 24 -14.10 13.15 14.45
N ALA A 25 -13.54 11.97 14.72
CA ALA A 25 -12.53 11.78 15.75
C ALA A 25 -11.20 12.48 15.41
N GLU A 26 -10.84 12.50 14.13
CA GLU A 26 -9.58 13.07 13.61
C GLU A 26 -9.72 14.52 13.12
N ASP A 27 -10.90 15.15 13.27
CA ASP A 27 -11.23 16.48 12.71
C ASP A 27 -10.91 16.60 11.19
N GLU A 28 -11.11 15.50 10.46
CA GLU A 28 -10.80 15.40 9.03
C GLU A 28 -12.08 15.45 8.18
N GLN A 29 -11.99 16.02 6.97
CA GLN A 29 -13.09 15.96 6.02
C GLN A 29 -13.24 14.55 5.44
N ILE A 30 -14.46 14.01 5.41
CA ILE A 30 -14.76 12.70 4.81
C ILE A 30 -14.20 12.57 3.40
N SER A 31 -14.30 13.62 2.59
CA SER A 31 -13.77 13.64 1.22
C SER A 31 -12.25 13.51 1.16
N ALA A 32 -11.52 14.06 2.14
CA ALA A 32 -10.07 13.91 2.25
C ALA A 32 -9.70 12.48 2.64
N VAL A 33 -10.41 11.89 3.61
CA VAL A 33 -10.22 10.48 4.00
C VAL A 33 -10.43 9.55 2.81
N ILE A 34 -11.54 9.73 2.07
CA ILE A 34 -11.84 8.94 0.87
C ILE A 34 -10.77 9.15 -0.20
N SER A 35 -10.37 10.41 -0.47
CA SER A 35 -9.36 10.69 -1.51
C SER A 35 -8.03 10.01 -1.19
N ARG A 36 -7.54 10.15 0.05
CA ARG A 36 -6.31 9.49 0.50
C ARG A 36 -6.39 7.97 0.40
N ALA A 37 -7.50 7.38 0.84
CA ALA A 37 -7.70 5.94 0.76
C ALA A 37 -7.73 5.44 -0.70
N LEU A 38 -8.38 6.17 -1.60
CA LEU A 38 -8.43 5.84 -3.03
C LEU A 38 -7.07 6.01 -3.69
N GLU A 39 -6.34 7.09 -3.40
CA GLU A 39 -4.99 7.32 -3.91
C GLU A 39 -4.04 6.20 -3.49
N GLN A 40 -4.03 5.85 -2.20
CA GLN A 40 -3.23 4.75 -1.68
C GLN A 40 -3.59 3.42 -2.35
N TYR A 41 -4.88 3.09 -2.40
CA TYR A 41 -5.35 1.85 -3.03
C TYR A 41 -4.93 1.77 -4.50
N LEU A 42 -5.13 2.83 -5.27
CA LEU A 42 -4.81 2.84 -6.70
C LEU A 42 -3.30 2.76 -6.94
N ASP A 43 -2.49 3.41 -6.11
CA ASP A 43 -1.04 3.33 -6.21
C ASP A 43 -0.51 1.95 -5.85
N ASP A 44 -0.98 1.35 -4.76
CA ASP A 44 -0.62 -0.01 -4.37
C ASP A 44 -0.97 -1.01 -5.49
N ARG A 45 -2.18 -0.90 -6.06
CA ARG A 45 -2.60 -1.74 -7.20
C ARG A 45 -1.78 -1.49 -8.46
N ARG A 46 -1.22 -0.29 -8.65
CA ARG A 46 -0.31 0.01 -9.76
C ARG A 46 1.05 -0.65 -9.51
N VAL A 47 1.62 -0.48 -8.32
CA VAL A 47 2.93 -1.04 -7.94
C VAL A 47 2.91 -2.56 -7.99
N ILE A 48 1.90 -3.22 -7.41
CA ILE A 48 1.77 -4.68 -7.43
C ILE A 48 1.72 -5.21 -8.86
N ARG A 49 0.90 -4.60 -9.74
CA ARG A 49 0.79 -5.02 -11.14
C ARG A 49 2.11 -4.84 -11.89
N ALA A 50 2.81 -3.73 -11.66
CA ALA A 50 4.11 -3.49 -12.28
C ALA A 50 5.16 -4.51 -11.80
N GLY A 51 5.18 -4.82 -10.51
CA GLY A 51 6.07 -5.83 -9.93
C GLY A 51 5.83 -7.23 -10.51
N LEU A 52 4.58 -7.68 -10.55
CA LEU A 52 4.22 -8.99 -11.14
C LEU A 52 4.61 -9.08 -12.61
N ARG A 53 4.42 -8.00 -13.37
CA ARG A 53 4.84 -7.95 -14.77
C ARG A 53 6.36 -8.04 -14.90
N ALA A 54 7.11 -7.31 -14.07
CA ALA A 54 8.57 -7.35 -14.09
C ALA A 54 9.11 -8.76 -13.75
N MET A 55 8.46 -9.47 -12.83
CA MET A 55 8.81 -10.87 -12.52
C MET A 55 8.55 -11.79 -13.73
N ALA A 56 7.40 -11.65 -14.38
CA ALA A 56 7.09 -12.43 -15.58
C ALA A 56 8.06 -12.14 -16.74
N ASP A 57 8.42 -10.87 -16.94
CA ASP A 57 9.39 -10.44 -17.96
C ASP A 57 10.80 -11.00 -17.65
N TYR A 58 11.18 -11.08 -16.37
CA TYR A 58 12.43 -11.72 -15.94
C TYR A 58 12.44 -13.22 -16.24
N GLU A 59 11.41 -13.95 -15.80
CA GLU A 59 11.36 -15.41 -16.01
C GLU A 59 11.33 -15.78 -17.50
N ALA A 60 10.67 -14.96 -18.33
CA ALA A 60 10.68 -15.14 -19.78
C ALA A 60 12.07 -14.95 -20.40
N ALA A 61 12.92 -14.10 -19.82
CA ALA A 61 14.25 -13.80 -20.32
C ALA A 61 15.35 -14.74 -19.78
N TYR A 62 15.22 -15.19 -18.52
CA TYR A 62 16.29 -15.88 -17.80
C TYR A 62 15.92 -17.29 -17.31
N GLY A 63 14.64 -17.68 -17.43
CA GLY A 63 14.11 -18.92 -16.86
C GLY A 63 13.54 -18.72 -15.45
N PRO A 64 13.00 -19.79 -14.83
CA PRO A 64 12.38 -19.70 -13.51
C PRO A 64 13.37 -19.24 -12.45
N PHE A 65 12.89 -18.52 -11.43
CA PHE A 65 13.71 -18.13 -10.28
C PHE A 65 14.31 -19.35 -9.58
N SER A 66 15.60 -19.28 -9.28
CA SER A 66 16.30 -20.27 -8.45
C SER A 66 15.97 -20.10 -6.97
N GLU A 67 16.19 -21.16 -6.20
CA GLU A 67 16.04 -21.12 -4.73
C GLU A 67 16.93 -20.05 -4.08
N GLN A 68 18.12 -19.82 -4.63
CA GLN A 68 19.03 -18.80 -4.13
C GLN A 68 18.47 -17.38 -4.36
N GLU A 69 17.97 -17.08 -5.56
CA GLU A 69 17.36 -15.78 -5.86
C GLU A 69 16.15 -15.49 -4.98
N MET A 70 15.32 -16.51 -4.73
CA MET A 70 14.19 -16.40 -3.81
C MET A 70 14.66 -16.12 -2.38
N ALA A 71 15.68 -16.82 -1.90
CA ALA A 71 16.24 -16.60 -0.57
C ALA A 71 16.85 -15.19 -0.41
N GLU A 72 17.52 -14.68 -1.44
CA GLU A 72 18.08 -13.33 -1.46
C GLU A 72 16.96 -12.26 -1.46
N ALA A 73 15.89 -12.48 -2.21
CA ALA A 73 14.73 -11.61 -2.23
C ALA A 73 14.04 -11.57 -0.86
N ASP A 74 13.81 -12.72 -0.23
CA ASP A 74 13.20 -12.83 1.10
C ASP A 74 14.06 -12.13 2.17
N ALA A 75 15.38 -12.33 2.15
CA ALA A 75 16.30 -11.66 3.06
C ALA A 75 16.26 -10.13 2.91
N ARG A 76 16.16 -9.63 1.67
CA ARG A 76 16.04 -8.20 1.40
C ARG A 76 14.71 -7.64 1.90
N VAL A 77 13.60 -8.36 1.70
CA VAL A 77 12.28 -7.93 2.21
C VAL A 77 12.28 -7.90 3.73
N ALA A 78 12.84 -8.93 4.39
CA ALA A 78 12.96 -8.97 5.84
C ALA A 78 13.72 -7.73 6.39
N ALA A 79 14.85 -7.37 5.77
CA ALA A 79 15.64 -6.20 6.16
C ALA A 79 14.89 -4.86 5.96
N LEU A 80 13.98 -4.77 4.99
CA LEU A 80 13.17 -3.58 4.75
C LEU A 80 12.01 -3.44 5.75
N LEU A 81 11.52 -4.56 6.29
CA LEU A 81 10.38 -4.61 7.22
C LEU A 81 10.80 -4.62 8.69
N GLU A 82 12.09 -4.81 8.98
CA GLU A 82 12.61 -4.72 10.34
C GLU A 82 12.52 -3.27 10.84
N PRO A 83 11.84 -3.00 11.98
CA PRO A 83 11.81 -1.65 12.54
C PRO A 83 13.25 -1.21 12.89
N PRO A 84 13.60 0.08 12.76
CA PRO A 84 14.92 0.56 13.16
C PRO A 84 15.13 0.20 14.63
N GLY A 85 16.05 -0.73 14.88
CA GLY A 85 16.24 -1.33 16.20
C GLY A 85 16.45 -0.24 17.25
N GLU A 86 15.74 -0.37 18.37
CA GLU A 86 16.04 0.39 19.58
C GLU A 86 17.54 0.28 19.84
N GLU A 87 18.25 1.40 19.63
CA GLU A 87 19.61 1.57 20.13
C GLU A 87 19.58 1.15 21.60
N ARG A 88 20.28 0.05 21.90
CA ARG A 88 20.51 -0.40 23.27
C ARG A 88 21.12 0.78 24.01
N ARG A 89 20.30 1.54 24.74
CA ARG A 89 20.76 2.42 25.80
C ARG A 89 21.34 1.51 26.87
N THR A 90 22.61 1.18 26.72
CA THR A 90 23.45 0.76 27.84
C THR A 90 23.48 1.93 28.81
N ALA A 91 22.70 1.81 29.88
CA ALA A 91 22.89 2.58 31.10
C ALA A 91 24.20 2.17 31.79
#